data_AF-W1XG41-F1
#
_entry.id   AF-W1XG41-F1
#
_cell.length_a   1.000
_cell.length_b   1.000
_cell.length_c   1.000
_cell.angle_alpha   90.00
_cell.angle_beta   90.00
_cell.angle_gamma   90.00
#
_symmetry.space_group_name_H-M   'P 1'
#
loop_
_entity.id
_entity.type
_entity.pdbx_description
1 polymer ?
#
loop_
_entity_poly.entity_id
_entity_poly.type
_entity_poly.pdbx_seq_one_letter_code
_entity_poly.pdbx_strand_id
1 'polypeptide(L)'
;SNKYNIPLVLTEHSSLKYARYVKESYKKYIYKAYDKADALIAVGNGLKNEMKNYTNNDIKVIHNMVDLKKFNLDIKLSEKNNCEA
;
A
#
# COMPACT_ATOMS: atom_id res chain seq x y z
N SER A 1 -4.54 -21.50 -2.02
CA SER A 1 -5.87 -21.62 -1.39
C SER A 1 -6.58 -22.90 -1.82
N ASN A 2 -6.97 -23.06 -3.09
CA ASN A 2 -7.95 -24.07 -3.54
C ASN A 2 -7.67 -25.54 -3.16
N LYS A 3 -6.41 -25.99 -3.06
CA LYS A 3 -6.10 -27.37 -2.66
C LYS A 3 -6.56 -27.71 -1.23
N TYR A 4 -6.51 -26.72 -0.33
CA TYR A 4 -6.81 -26.89 1.10
C TYR A 4 -7.94 -25.99 1.58
N ASN A 5 -8.60 -25.27 0.67
CA ASN A 5 -9.65 -24.30 0.96
C ASN A 5 -9.28 -23.24 2.03
N ILE A 6 -8.01 -22.82 2.06
CA ILE A 6 -7.51 -21.79 2.99
C ILE A 6 -7.66 -20.42 2.31
N PRO A 7 -8.34 -19.44 2.94
CA PRO A 7 -8.45 -18.09 2.42
C PRO A 7 -7.08 -17.43 2.19
N LEU A 8 -6.93 -16.73 1.07
CA LEU A 8 -5.73 -15.99 0.70
C LEU A 8 -6.01 -14.49 0.76
N VAL A 9 -5.33 -13.79 1.67
CA VAL A 9 -5.32 -12.33 1.75
C VAL A 9 -3.95 -11.85 1.29
N LEU A 10 -3.91 -10.89 0.36
CA LEU A 10 -2.68 -10.27 -0.12
C LEU A 10 -2.64 -8.79 0.27
N THR A 11 -1.49 -8.36 0.79
CA THR A 11 -1.21 -6.95 1.07
C THR A 11 -0.05 -6.49 0.20
N GLU A 12 -0.30 -5.47 -0.60
CA GLU A 12 0.70 -4.85 -1.46
C GLU A 12 1.27 -3.59 -0.85
N HIS A 13 2.60 -3.49 -0.86
CA HIS A 13 3.36 -2.36 -0.34
C HIS A 13 4.03 -1.53 -1.43
N SER A 14 4.12 -2.09 -2.65
CA SER A 14 4.95 -1.54 -3.72
C SER A 14 4.19 -1.52 -5.03
N SER A 15 4.47 -0.49 -5.82
CA SER A 15 4.00 -0.37 -7.19
C SER A 15 4.63 -1.44 -8.09
N LEU A 16 3.81 -2.13 -8.86
CA LEU A 16 4.25 -3.03 -9.92
C LEU A 16 4.80 -2.24 -11.12
N LYS A 17 4.24 -1.06 -11.40
CA LYS A 17 4.71 -0.15 -12.44
C LYS A 17 6.17 0.29 -12.22
N TYR A 18 6.58 0.48 -10.97
CA TYR A 18 7.95 0.91 -10.61
C TYR A 18 8.83 -0.24 -10.09
N ALA A 19 8.36 -1.49 -10.16
CA ALA A 19 9.09 -2.64 -9.63
C ALA A 19 10.28 -3.03 -10.53
N ARG A 20 11.48 -2.55 -10.16
CA ARG A 20 12.75 -2.79 -10.89
C ARG A 20 13.06 -4.27 -11.16
N TYR A 21 12.64 -5.16 -10.27
CA TYR A 21 13.03 -6.58 -10.31
C TYR A 21 11.94 -7.50 -10.85
N VAL A 22 10.77 -6.97 -11.21
CA VAL A 22 9.69 -7.79 -11.76
C VAL A 22 9.92 -7.99 -13.25
N LYS A 23 10.14 -9.26 -13.63
CA LYS A 23 10.19 -9.67 -15.04
C LYS A 23 8.79 -9.64 -15.64
N GLU A 24 8.68 -9.26 -16.90
CA GLU A 24 7.40 -9.25 -17.63
C GLU A 24 6.70 -10.61 -17.59
N SER A 25 7.48 -11.69 -17.72
CA SER A 25 6.98 -13.07 -17.65
C SER A 25 6.31 -13.43 -16.32
N TYR A 26 6.58 -12.67 -15.25
CA TYR A 26 6.00 -12.90 -13.93
C TYR A 26 4.66 -12.19 -13.73
N LYS A 27 4.38 -11.11 -14.48
CA LYS A 27 3.16 -10.31 -14.30
C LYS A 27 1.87 -11.12 -14.42
N LYS A 28 1.82 -12.07 -15.36
CA LYS A 28 0.65 -12.96 -15.51
C LYS A 28 0.34 -13.77 -14.24
N TYR A 29 1.36 -14.14 -13.46
CA TYR A 29 1.17 -14.87 -12.22
C TYR A 29 0.73 -13.96 -11.09
N ILE A 30 1.21 -12.71 -11.08
CA ILE A 30 0.79 -11.67 -10.12
C ILE A 30 -0.69 -11.36 -10.33
N TYR A 31 -1.12 -11.09 -11.57
CA TYR A 31 -2.53 -10.79 -11.88
C TYR A 31 -3.43 -11.97 -11.49
N LYS A 32 -3.01 -13.19 -11.82
CA LYS A 32 -3.70 -14.41 -11.41
C LYS A 32 -3.75 -14.60 -9.89
N ALA A 33 -2.75 -14.13 -9.15
CA ALA A 33 -2.77 -14.16 -7.69
C ALA A 33 -3.77 -13.13 -7.14
N TYR A 34 -3.81 -11.93 -7.72
CA TYR A 34 -4.78 -10.90 -7.35
C TYR A 34 -6.22 -11.36 -7.58
N ASP A 35 -6.52 -11.90 -8.76
CA ASP A 35 -7.87 -12.36 -9.11
C ASP A 35 -8.36 -13.52 -8.22
N LYS A 36 -7.43 -14.31 -7.68
CA LYS A 36 -7.71 -15.47 -6.83
C LYS A 36 -7.68 -15.19 -5.34
N ALA A 37 -7.26 -14.00 -4.92
CA ALA A 37 -7.23 -13.65 -3.51
C ALA A 37 -8.66 -13.37 -3.03
N ASP A 38 -8.97 -13.83 -1.83
CA ASP A 38 -10.24 -13.55 -1.16
C ASP A 38 -10.30 -12.08 -0.68
N ALA A 39 -9.14 -11.46 -0.45
CA ALA A 39 -9.04 -10.04 -0.19
C ALA A 39 -7.71 -9.45 -0.68
N LEU A 40 -7.78 -8.22 -1.20
CA LEU A 40 -6.64 -7.41 -1.61
C LEU A 40 -6.57 -6.14 -0.77
N ILE A 41 -5.40 -5.86 -0.22
CA ILE A 41 -5.13 -4.70 0.61
C ILE A 41 -3.97 -3.92 -0.02
N ALA A 42 -4.16 -2.62 -0.23
CA ALA A 42 -3.11 -1.68 -0.59
C ALA A 42 -2.79 -0.77 0.60
N VAL A 43 -1.52 -0.41 0.80
CA VAL A 43 -1.12 0.50 1.88
C VAL A 43 -1.37 1.98 1.61
N GLY A 44 -1.84 2.32 0.41
CA GLY A 44 -2.15 3.69 0.03
C GLY A 44 -3.07 3.80 -1.17
N ASN A 45 -3.76 4.93 -1.29
CA ASN A 45 -4.70 5.20 -2.39
C ASN A 45 -4.02 5.22 -3.76
N GLY A 46 -2.78 5.74 -3.84
CA GLY A 46 -2.00 5.71 -5.08
C GLY A 46 -1.74 4.28 -5.56
N LEU A 47 -1.34 3.40 -4.65
CA LEU A 47 -1.12 1.99 -4.95
C LEU A 47 -2.42 1.27 -5.35
N LYS A 48 -3.52 1.52 -4.63
CA LYS A 48 -4.85 1.01 -5.01
C LYS A 48 -5.22 1.40 -6.45
N ASN A 49 -5.02 2.66 -6.83
CA ASN A 49 -5.36 3.14 -8.17
C ASN A 49 -4.51 2.48 -9.26
N GLU A 50 -3.25 2.20 -8.98
CA GLU A 50 -2.40 1.44 -9.89
C GLU A 50 -2.86 -0.02 -10.01
N MET A 51 -3.13 -0.67 -8.87
CA MET A 51 -3.53 -2.08 -8.81
C MET A 51 -4.84 -2.38 -9.55
N LYS A 52 -5.75 -1.40 -9.66
CA LYS A 52 -6.97 -1.50 -10.48
C LYS A 52 -6.70 -1.80 -11.96
N ASN A 53 -5.49 -1.52 -12.46
CA ASN A 53 -5.11 -1.86 -13.84
C ASN A 53 -4.76 -3.36 -14.00
N TYR A 54 -4.70 -4.12 -12.91
CA TYR A 54 -4.18 -5.48 -12.86
C TYR A 54 -5.21 -6.52 -12.39
N THR A 55 -6.36 -6.08 -11.90
CA THR A 55 -7.45 -6.95 -11.39
C THR A 55 -8.76 -6.17 -11.31
N ASN A 56 -9.89 -6.90 -11.37
CA ASN A 56 -11.23 -6.35 -11.14
C ASN A 56 -11.71 -6.56 -9.68
N ASN A 57 -10.94 -7.26 -8.84
CA ASN A 57 -11.30 -7.51 -7.46
C ASN A 57 -11.33 -6.21 -6.65
N ASP A 58 -12.17 -6.17 -5.61
CA ASP A 58 -12.18 -5.02 -4.69
C ASP A 58 -10.86 -4.94 -3.92
N ILE A 59 -10.33 -3.72 -3.80
CA ILE A 59 -9.07 -3.43 -3.13
C ILE A 59 -9.37 -2.50 -1.95
N LYS A 60 -9.12 -3.00 -0.75
CA LYS A 60 -9.19 -2.21 0.48
C LYS A 60 -7.91 -1.40 0.66
N VAL A 61 -8.01 -0.24 1.28
CA VAL A 61 -6.84 0.55 1.68
C VAL A 61 -6.72 0.49 3.19
N ILE A 62 -5.59 -0.03 3.67
CA ILE A 62 -5.23 -0.02 5.08
C ILE A 62 -3.83 0.58 5.17
N HIS A 63 -3.74 1.81 5.66
CA HIS A 63 -2.46 2.48 5.80
C HIS A 63 -1.58 1.79 6.83
N ASN A 64 -0.25 1.87 6.63
CA ASN A 64 0.71 1.38 7.61
C ASN A 64 0.47 2.04 8.96
N MET A 65 0.48 1.23 10.01
CA MET A 65 0.43 1.71 11.38
C MET A 65 1.74 2.42 11.73
N VAL A 66 1.62 3.54 12.44
CA VAL A 66 2.76 4.34 12.92
C VAL A 66 2.61 4.53 14.43
N ASP A 67 3.66 4.20 15.17
CA ASP A 67 3.71 4.48 16.62
C ASP A 67 4.20 5.92 16.84
N LEU A 68 3.27 6.81 17.19
CA LEU A 68 3.55 8.24 17.38
C LEU A 68 4.49 8.51 18.55
N LYS A 69 4.60 7.59 19.54
CA LYS A 69 5.50 7.76 20.69
C LYS A 69 6.98 7.70 20.29
N LYS A 70 7.29 7.15 19.11
CA LYS A 70 8.66 7.07 18.58
C LYS A 70 9.14 8.38 17.94
N PHE A 71 8.24 9.35 17.75
CA PHE A 71 8.58 10.64 17.16
C PHE A 71 8.77 11.66 18.27
N ASN A 72 10.01 12.07 18.52
CA ASN A 72 10.28 13.21 19.40
C ASN A 72 10.25 14.50 18.56
N LEU A 73 9.13 15.21 18.63
CA LEU A 73 8.98 16.50 17.97
C LEU A 73 9.52 17.59 18.90
N ASP A 74 10.85 17.75 18.94
CA ASP A 74 11.49 18.93 19.53
C ASP A 74 11.22 20.13 18.61
N ILE A 75 9.97 20.58 18.58
CA ILE A 75 9.57 21.79 17.86
C ILE A 75 10.18 22.96 18.65
N LYS A 76 11.33 23.46 18.19
CA LYS A 76 11.72 24.83 18.50
C LYS A 76 10.66 25.72 17.86
N LEU A 77 9.65 26.09 18.65
CA LEU A 77 8.80 27.23 18.32
C LEU A 77 9.76 28.42 18.24
N SER A 78 10.20 28.76 17.03
CA SER A 78 10.79 30.08 16.80
C SER A 78 9.69 31.06 17.15
N GLU A 79 9.85 31.76 18.27
CA GLU A 79 8.97 32.83 18.68
C GLU A 79 8.77 33.74 17.46
N LYS A 80 7.52 33.82 16.99
CA LYS A 80 7.13 34.89 16.07
C LYS A 80 7.29 36.16 16.90
N ASN A 81 8.41 36.85 16.71
CA ASN A 81 8.56 38.22 17.18
C ASN A 81 7.34 39.02 16.70
N ASN A 82 6.66 39.62 17.68
CA ASN A 82 5.54 40.54 17.49
C ASN A 82 5.95 41.63 16.49
N CYS A 83 5.28 41.69 15.33
CA CYS A 83 5.12 42.97 14.64
C CYS A 83 3.93 43.67 15.31
N GLU A 84 4.22 44.47 16.33
CA GLU A 84 3.29 45.48 16.83
C GLU A 84 3.25 46.65 15.82
N ALA A 85 2.00 47.04 15.50
CA ALA A 85 1.48 48.26 14.87
C ALA A 85 2.39 49.13 13.98
#